data_AF-A0AAV1IE36-F1
#
_entry.id   AF-A0AAV1IE36-F1
#
_cell.length_a   1.000
_cell.length_b   1.000
_cell.length_c   1.000
_cell.angle_alpha   90.00
_cell.angle_beta   90.00
_cell.angle_gamma   90.00
#
_symmetry.space_group_name_H-M   'P 1'
#
loop_
_entity.id
_entity.type
_entity.pdbx_description
1 polymer ?
#
loop_
_entity_poly.entity_id
_entity_poly.type
_entity_poly.pdbx_seq_one_letter_code
_entity_poly.pdbx_strand_id
1 'polypeptide(L)'
;MIRSKVASNSQLRCFQNLLQRGAQYATKAEEYNLIAQEQGLSRIEGYTAEGFTVNSTDVQGAVLCLSNLVLHWNVRNLSEVTVDSLAVLDVIKPKPDIVVIGCGENIQRLPDALTRGLAAKGIAVEVASTPNAIATFNVLNEEGRVTAGALLPLRSQHTS
;
A
#
# COMPACT_ATOMS: atom_id res chain seq x y z
N MET A 1 -29.42 -12.22 6.74
CA MET A 1 -29.54 -12.16 5.26
C MET A 1 -28.44 -11.24 4.74
N ILE A 2 -27.22 -11.76 4.54
CA ILE A 2 -26.04 -10.98 4.13
C ILE A 2 -25.99 -11.01 2.60
N ARG A 3 -26.32 -9.89 1.96
CA ARG A 3 -26.20 -9.74 0.50
C ARG A 3 -24.75 -9.42 0.16
N SER A 4 -24.01 -10.44 -0.29
CA SER A 4 -22.82 -10.25 -1.13
C SER A 4 -23.24 -9.41 -2.35
N LYS A 5 -22.54 -8.29 -2.60
CA LYS A 5 -22.83 -7.43 -3.74
C LYS A 5 -21.55 -7.14 -4.51
N VAL A 6 -21.66 -7.43 -5.80
CA VAL A 6 -20.61 -7.52 -6.81
C VAL A 6 -20.03 -6.12 -7.08
N ALA A 7 -18.70 -6.02 -7.08
CA ALA A 7 -17.95 -4.81 -7.37
C ALA A 7 -18.29 -4.21 -8.76
N SER A 8 -18.18 -2.89 -8.87
CA SER A 8 -18.44 -2.13 -10.10
C SER A 8 -17.53 -2.55 -11.28
N ASN A 9 -18.16 -2.73 -12.44
CA ASN A 9 -17.61 -3.32 -13.67
C ASN A 9 -16.44 -2.53 -14.30
N SER A 10 -16.19 -1.28 -13.91
CA SER A 10 -15.16 -0.42 -14.53
C SER A 10 -13.77 -0.60 -13.92
N GLN A 11 -13.66 -0.70 -12.60
CA GLN A 11 -12.40 -0.92 -11.89
C GLN A 11 -11.88 -2.36 -12.10
N LEU A 12 -12.80 -3.34 -12.09
CA LEU A 12 -12.51 -4.72 -12.47
C LEU A 12 -12.03 -4.82 -13.92
N ARG A 13 -12.58 -4.04 -14.86
CA ARG A 13 -12.11 -4.02 -16.27
C ARG A 13 -10.72 -3.41 -16.42
N CYS A 14 -10.38 -2.35 -15.69
CA CYS A 14 -9.03 -1.79 -15.73
C CYS A 14 -8.02 -2.80 -15.19
N PHE A 15 -8.34 -3.49 -14.10
CA PHE A 15 -7.49 -4.54 -13.54
C PHE A 15 -7.42 -5.80 -14.43
N GLN A 16 -8.54 -6.27 -14.98
CA GLN A 16 -8.55 -7.38 -15.95
C GLN A 16 -7.73 -7.04 -17.20
N ASN A 17 -7.80 -5.80 -17.69
CA ASN A 17 -6.94 -5.34 -18.79
C ASN A 17 -5.47 -5.21 -18.36
N LEU A 18 -5.17 -4.83 -17.12
CA LEU A 18 -3.81 -4.78 -16.56
C LEU A 18 -3.22 -6.20 -16.38
N LEU A 19 -4.00 -7.16 -15.87
CA LEU A 19 -3.61 -8.57 -15.77
C LEU A 19 -3.46 -9.21 -17.16
N GLN A 20 -4.36 -8.94 -18.10
CA GLN A 20 -4.27 -9.46 -19.47
C GLN A 20 -3.11 -8.85 -20.27
N ARG A 21 -2.79 -7.56 -20.06
CA ARG A 21 -1.64 -6.91 -20.72
C ARG A 21 -0.32 -7.19 -20.01
N GLY A 22 -0.37 -7.59 -18.74
CA GLY A 22 0.76 -7.96 -17.89
C GLY A 22 1.13 -9.44 -17.94
N ALA A 23 0.79 -10.17 -19.01
CA ALA A 23 1.10 -11.61 -19.17
C ALA A 23 2.60 -11.98 -19.10
N GLN A 24 3.49 -10.99 -19.02
CA GLN A 24 4.93 -11.16 -18.77
C GLN A 24 5.34 -10.97 -17.29
N TYR A 25 4.45 -10.44 -16.44
CA TYR A 25 4.64 -10.30 -14.98
C TYR A 25 3.66 -11.18 -14.17
N ALA A 26 2.83 -11.98 -14.85
CA ALA A 26 1.70 -12.73 -14.30
C ALA A 26 2.08 -13.86 -13.32
N THR A 27 3.36 -14.13 -13.05
CA THR A 27 3.78 -15.20 -12.14
C THR A 27 3.73 -14.80 -10.65
N LYS A 28 3.33 -13.57 -10.29
CA LYS A 28 3.29 -13.09 -8.88
C LYS A 28 2.00 -12.37 -8.46
N ALA A 29 0.97 -12.34 -9.31
CA ALA A 29 -0.27 -11.62 -9.02
C ALA A 29 -1.12 -12.20 -7.86
N GLU A 30 -0.73 -13.36 -7.32
CA GLU A 30 -1.39 -13.99 -6.17
C GLU A 30 -1.09 -13.31 -4.81
N GLU A 31 -0.18 -12.33 -4.74
CA GLU A 31 0.25 -11.71 -3.47
C GLU A 31 -0.59 -10.51 -2.99
N TYR A 32 -1.49 -9.95 -3.81
CA TYR A 32 -2.23 -8.74 -3.47
C TYR A 32 -3.74 -8.97 -3.48
N ASN A 33 -4.34 -9.06 -2.29
CA ASN A 33 -5.80 -9.10 -2.17
C ASN A 33 -6.35 -7.67 -2.19
N LEU A 34 -7.24 -7.39 -3.16
CA LEU A 34 -7.85 -6.07 -3.36
C LEU A 34 -8.94 -5.84 -2.30
N ILE A 35 -8.85 -4.75 -1.55
CA ILE A 35 -9.95 -4.28 -0.70
C ILE A 35 -10.72 -3.25 -1.53
N ALA A 36 -11.85 -3.67 -2.12
CA ALA A 36 -12.65 -2.80 -2.98
C ALA A 36 -13.26 -1.64 -2.18
N GLN A 37 -13.03 -0.39 -2.64
CA GLN A 37 -13.69 0.80 -2.11
C GLN A 37 -14.62 1.41 -3.15
N GLU A 38 -15.83 1.79 -2.73
CA GLU A 38 -16.86 2.28 -3.66
C GLU A 38 -16.80 3.79 -3.93
N GLN A 39 -16.51 4.68 -2.97
CA GLN A 39 -16.33 6.14 -3.21
C GLN A 39 -15.50 6.82 -2.10
N GLY A 40 -14.57 7.71 -2.46
CA GLY A 40 -13.85 8.58 -1.52
C GLY A 40 -12.33 8.35 -1.47
N LEU A 41 -11.61 9.31 -0.87
CA LEU A 41 -10.17 9.18 -0.64
C LEU A 41 -9.90 8.13 0.45
N SER A 42 -8.88 7.29 0.26
CA SER A 42 -8.47 6.32 1.29
C SER A 42 -7.86 7.05 2.48
N ARG A 43 -8.48 6.91 3.65
CA ARG A 43 -8.04 7.54 4.89
C ARG A 43 -7.84 6.49 5.96
N ILE A 44 -6.70 6.57 6.63
CA ILE A 44 -6.37 5.66 7.72
C ILE A 44 -6.81 6.33 9.02
N GLU A 45 -7.81 5.76 9.66
CA GLU A 45 -8.49 6.32 10.82
C GLU A 45 -7.88 5.83 12.13
N GLY A 46 -7.32 4.63 12.12
CA GLY A 46 -6.74 4.01 13.30
C GLY A 46 -5.75 2.90 12.95
N TYR A 47 -5.08 2.40 13.97
CA TYR A 47 -4.17 1.26 13.89
C TYR A 47 -4.20 0.46 15.18
N THR A 48 -3.87 -0.82 15.08
CA THR A 48 -3.65 -1.72 16.21
C THR A 48 -2.22 -2.23 16.17
N ALA A 49 -1.86 -3.11 17.10
CA ALA A 49 -0.57 -3.80 17.04
C ALA A 49 -0.41 -4.62 15.75
N GLU A 50 -1.52 -5.07 15.15
CA GLU A 50 -1.53 -6.08 14.10
C GLU A 50 -2.02 -5.54 12.75
N GLY A 51 -2.62 -4.36 12.69
CA GLY A 51 -3.17 -3.83 11.45
C GLY A 51 -3.68 -2.39 11.52
N PHE A 52 -4.60 -2.05 10.63
CA PHE A 52 -5.06 -0.69 10.35
C PHE A 52 -6.57 -0.64 10.17
N THR A 53 -7.18 0.48 10.53
CA THR A 53 -8.57 0.79 10.19
C THR A 53 -8.55 1.83 9.07
N VAL A 54 -8.98 1.44 7.87
CA VAL A 54 -9.00 2.29 6.68
C VAL A 54 -10.45 2.49 6.25
N ASN A 55 -10.92 3.73 6.27
CA ASN A 55 -12.31 4.07 5.94
C ASN A 55 -13.33 3.14 6.64
N SER A 56 -13.21 3.04 7.97
CA SER A 56 -14.03 2.18 8.84
C SER A 56 -13.96 0.67 8.55
N THR A 57 -12.97 0.23 7.77
CA THR A 57 -12.71 -1.20 7.51
C THR A 57 -11.40 -1.61 8.15
N ASP A 58 -11.45 -2.64 8.99
CA ASP A 58 -10.25 -3.20 9.62
C ASP A 58 -9.50 -4.13 8.66
N VAL A 59 -8.20 -3.89 8.54
CA VAL A 59 -7.27 -4.63 7.69
C VAL A 59 -6.14 -5.13 8.57
N GLN A 60 -5.87 -6.43 8.53
CA GLN A 60 -4.81 -7.04 9.33
C GLN A 60 -3.51 -7.14 8.55
N GLY A 61 -2.38 -6.85 9.18
CA GLY A 61 -1.07 -6.91 8.56
C GLY A 61 -0.68 -5.62 7.84
N ALA A 62 0.33 -5.74 6.97
CA ALA A 62 0.86 -4.61 6.23
C ALA A 62 -0.04 -4.20 5.06
N VAL A 63 -0.08 -2.90 4.78
CA VAL A 63 -0.95 -2.35 3.74
C VAL A 63 -0.21 -1.40 2.83
N LEU A 64 -0.60 -1.40 1.56
CA LEU A 64 -0.29 -0.36 0.60
C LEU A 64 -1.55 0.46 0.34
N CYS A 65 -1.54 1.70 0.82
CA CYS A 65 -2.64 2.62 0.71
C CYS A 65 -2.33 3.68 -0.35
N LEU A 66 -3.22 3.88 -1.31
CA LEU A 66 -3.18 4.97 -2.29
C LEU A 66 -4.50 5.73 -2.21
N SER A 67 -4.60 6.87 -2.89
CA SER A 67 -5.75 7.75 -2.80
C SER A 67 -7.11 7.09 -2.99
N ASN A 68 -7.22 6.03 -3.80
CA ASN A 68 -8.48 5.36 -4.10
C ASN A 68 -8.38 3.83 -4.05
N LEU A 69 -7.30 3.30 -3.47
CA LEU A 69 -6.97 1.89 -3.53
C LEU A 69 -6.23 1.48 -2.27
N VAL A 70 -6.70 0.42 -1.63
CA VAL A 70 -6.01 -0.22 -0.50
C VAL A 70 -5.70 -1.66 -0.90
N LEU A 71 -4.44 -2.03 -0.79
CA LEU A 71 -3.94 -3.36 -1.09
C LEU A 71 -3.36 -3.98 0.17
N HIS A 72 -3.63 -5.28 0.35
CA HIS A 72 -2.82 -6.08 1.24
C HIS A 72 -1.38 -6.12 0.74
N TRP A 73 -0.42 -5.85 1.60
CA TRP A 73 0.99 -5.89 1.26
C TRP A 73 1.64 -7.10 1.90
N ASN A 74 2.13 -8.04 1.09
CA ASN A 74 2.70 -9.30 1.56
C ASN A 74 4.13 -9.13 2.11
N VAL A 75 4.27 -8.31 3.15
CA VAL A 75 5.53 -8.00 3.84
C VAL A 75 5.25 -8.02 5.34
N ARG A 76 6.03 -8.80 6.10
CA ARG A 76 5.82 -8.97 7.55
C ARG A 76 6.71 -8.07 8.41
N ASN A 77 7.84 -7.64 7.86
CA ASN A 77 8.90 -6.91 8.56
C ASN A 77 9.68 -6.06 7.56
N LEU A 78 10.55 -5.19 8.08
CA LEU A 78 11.29 -4.25 7.25
C LEU A 78 12.27 -4.92 6.28
N SER A 79 12.82 -6.09 6.63
CA SER A 79 13.76 -6.80 5.75
C SER A 79 13.13 -7.34 4.47
N GLU A 80 11.81 -7.54 4.49
CA GLU A 80 11.03 -7.93 3.31
C GLU A 80 10.64 -6.73 2.43
N VAL A 81 10.87 -5.49 2.90
CA VAL A 81 10.63 -4.28 2.13
C VAL A 81 11.73 -4.11 1.08
N THR A 82 11.37 -4.41 -0.16
CA THR A 82 12.26 -4.38 -1.33
C THR A 82 11.64 -3.60 -2.48
N VAL A 83 12.46 -3.24 -3.47
CA VAL A 83 11.98 -2.58 -4.69
C VAL A 83 10.91 -3.43 -5.38
N ASP A 84 11.05 -4.76 -5.32
CA ASP A 84 10.12 -5.71 -5.92
C ASP A 84 8.81 -5.80 -5.14
N SER A 85 8.87 -5.77 -3.80
CA SER A 85 7.65 -5.75 -2.96
C SER A 85 6.78 -4.50 -3.21
N LEU A 86 7.37 -3.44 -3.76
CA LEU A 86 6.72 -2.18 -4.13
C LEU A 86 6.53 -2.01 -5.65
N ALA A 87 6.74 -3.08 -6.44
CA ALA A 87 6.63 -3.02 -7.90
C ALA A 87 5.23 -2.62 -8.39
N VAL A 88 4.20 -2.82 -7.56
CA VAL A 88 2.83 -2.38 -7.86
C VAL A 88 2.74 -0.86 -8.09
N LEU A 89 3.61 -0.07 -7.47
CA LEU A 89 3.64 1.39 -7.64
C LEU A 89 4.00 1.82 -9.07
N ASP A 90 4.66 0.96 -9.86
CA ASP A 90 5.02 1.28 -11.25
C ASP A 90 3.84 1.13 -12.22
N VAL A 91 2.91 0.24 -11.90
CA VAL A 91 1.77 -0.07 -12.76
C VAL A 91 0.53 0.75 -12.42
N ILE A 92 0.43 1.28 -11.19
CA ILE A 92 -0.68 2.15 -10.79
C ILE A 92 -0.59 3.50 -11.51
N LYS A 93 -1.76 4.02 -11.90
CA LYS A 93 -1.92 5.33 -12.52
C LYS A 93 -2.97 6.16 -11.78
N PRO A 94 -2.70 7.45 -11.48
CA PRO A 94 -1.42 8.15 -11.67
C PRO A 94 -0.29 7.54 -10.82
N LYS A 95 0.96 7.70 -11.30
CA LYS A 95 2.13 7.19 -10.58
C LYS A 95 2.35 8.06 -9.32
N PRO A 96 2.56 7.47 -8.13
CA PRO A 96 2.88 8.24 -6.93
C PRO A 96 4.20 9.01 -7.08
N ASP A 97 4.18 10.28 -6.70
CA ASP A 97 5.37 11.13 -6.64
C ASP A 97 6.16 10.86 -5.36
N ILE A 98 5.49 10.37 -4.31
CA ILE A 98 6.06 10.06 -3.01
C ILE A 98 5.44 8.79 -2.43
N VAL A 99 6.28 8.00 -1.77
CA VAL A 99 5.85 6.90 -0.89
C VAL A 99 6.31 7.17 0.53
N VAL A 100 5.35 7.13 1.47
CA VAL A 100 5.60 7.23 2.90
C VAL A 100 5.67 5.81 3.47
N ILE A 101 6.82 5.42 3.99
CA ILE A 101 7.09 4.07 4.51
C ILE A 101 7.02 4.10 6.04
N GLY A 102 6.02 3.40 6.59
CA GLY A 102 5.83 3.20 8.02
C GLY A 102 6.57 1.94 8.49
N CYS A 103 7.59 2.10 9.33
CA CYS A 103 8.49 1.01 9.75
C CYS A 103 8.05 0.27 11.03
N GLY A 104 6.79 0.40 11.43
CA GLY A 104 6.28 -0.08 12.72
C GLY A 104 6.43 0.98 13.82
N GLU A 105 6.75 0.54 15.04
CA GLU A 105 6.82 1.44 16.21
C GLU A 105 7.94 2.49 16.10
N ASN A 106 9.10 2.09 15.60
CA ASN A 106 10.29 2.93 15.54
C ASN A 106 10.75 3.15 14.10
N ILE A 107 11.33 4.33 13.85
CA ILE A 107 11.97 4.63 12.57
C ILE A 107 13.17 3.71 12.42
N GLN A 108 13.29 3.08 11.26
CA GLN A 108 14.39 2.21 10.92
C GLN A 108 15.01 2.63 9.59
N ARG A 109 16.32 2.43 9.45
CA ARG A 109 17.02 2.76 8.21
C ARG A 109 16.63 1.78 7.11
N LEU A 110 16.17 2.30 5.98
CA LEU A 110 15.92 1.51 4.79
C LEU A 110 17.23 1.13 4.08
N PRO A 111 17.28 -0.03 3.40
CA PRO A 111 18.40 -0.36 2.54
C PRO A 111 18.60 0.70 1.45
N ASP A 112 19.84 1.16 1.24
CA ASP A 112 20.12 2.21 0.24
C ASP A 112 19.71 1.79 -1.19
N ALA A 113 19.68 0.48 -1.47
CA ALA A 113 19.21 -0.06 -2.74
C ALA A 113 17.71 0.22 -2.98
N LEU A 114 16.90 0.18 -1.91
CA LEU A 114 15.47 0.48 -1.97
C LEU A 114 15.23 1.95 -2.32
N THR A 115 15.86 2.86 -1.57
CA THR A 115 15.69 4.30 -1.76
C THR A 115 16.21 4.73 -3.14
N ARG A 116 17.37 4.23 -3.57
CA ARG A 116 17.87 4.48 -4.94
C ARG A 116 16.96 3.90 -6.03
N GLY A 117 16.43 2.69 -5.83
CA GLY A 117 15.53 2.05 -6.79
C GLY A 117 14.23 2.83 -6.99
N LEU A 118 13.66 3.36 -5.91
CA LEU A 118 12.47 4.22 -5.97
C LEU A 118 12.78 5.61 -6.54
N ALA A 119 13.91 6.21 -6.16
CA ALA A 119 14.35 7.48 -6.71
C ALA A 119 14.60 7.41 -8.23
N ALA A 120 15.21 6.33 -8.73
CA ALA A 120 15.39 6.09 -10.17
C ALA A 120 14.06 5.98 -10.92
N LYS A 121 12.98 5.63 -10.22
CA LYS A 121 11.60 5.59 -10.73
C LYS A 121 10.91 6.95 -10.62
N GLY A 122 11.57 7.98 -10.08
CA GLY A 122 10.97 9.30 -9.83
C GLY A 122 10.05 9.35 -8.62
N ILE A 123 10.15 8.38 -7.70
CA ILE A 123 9.34 8.30 -6.48
C ILE A 123 10.21 8.74 -5.30
N ALA A 124 9.83 9.83 -4.64
CA ALA A 124 10.44 10.25 -3.39
C ALA A 124 10.09 9.27 -2.26
N VAL A 125 11.00 9.08 -1.31
CA VAL A 125 10.80 8.18 -0.18
C VAL A 125 10.86 8.96 1.12
N GLU A 126 9.80 8.90 1.90
CA GLU A 126 9.75 9.39 3.28
C GLU A 126 9.67 8.19 4.23
N VAL A 127 10.46 8.20 5.29
CA VAL A 127 10.54 7.10 6.25
C VAL A 127 10.16 7.61 7.61
N ALA A 128 9.18 6.96 8.25
CA ALA A 128 8.69 7.34 9.55
C ALA A 128 8.27 6.11 10.38
N SER A 129 7.99 6.31 11.66
CA SER A 129 7.22 5.34 12.44
C SER A 129 5.83 5.25 11.84
N THR A 130 5.17 4.11 11.95
CA THR A 130 3.84 3.87 11.39
C THR A 130 2.81 4.93 11.83
N PRO A 131 2.73 5.36 13.10
CA PRO A 131 1.81 6.44 13.49
C PRO A 131 2.07 7.77 12.76
N ASN A 132 3.34 8.14 12.60
CA ASN A 132 3.74 9.37 11.90
C ASN A 132 3.53 9.24 10.38
N ALA A 133 3.83 8.07 9.82
CA ALA A 133 3.63 7.76 8.41
C ALA A 133 2.14 7.84 8.02
N ILE A 134 1.23 7.36 8.90
CA ILE A 134 -0.21 7.51 8.72
C ILE A 134 -0.59 8.99 8.66
N ALA A 135 -0.10 9.81 9.61
CA ALA A 135 -0.41 11.23 9.64
C ALA A 135 0.07 11.94 8.36
N THR A 136 1.33 11.72 7.96
CA THR A 136 1.87 12.26 6.71
C THR A 136 1.06 11.81 5.50
N PHE A 137 0.79 10.50 5.37
CA PHE A 137 0.02 9.97 4.25
C PHE A 137 -1.35 10.62 4.15
N ASN A 138 -2.10 10.69 5.26
CA ASN A 138 -3.43 11.28 5.29
C ASN A 138 -3.40 12.75 4.86
N VAL A 139 -2.46 13.55 5.39
CA VAL A 139 -2.32 14.96 5.00
C VAL A 139 -2.02 15.10 3.52
N LEU A 140 -1.01 14.39 3.01
CA LEU A 140 -0.65 14.44 1.59
C LEU A 140 -1.81 13.99 0.69
N ASN A 141 -2.54 12.96 1.11
CA ASN A 141 -3.66 12.43 0.36
C ASN A 141 -4.85 13.40 0.35
N GLU A 142 -5.15 14.04 1.48
CA GLU A 142 -6.18 15.09 1.62
C GLU A 142 -5.82 16.35 0.80
N GLU A 143 -4.53 16.68 0.66
CA GLU A 143 -4.03 17.74 -0.23
C GLU A 143 -4.16 17.41 -1.72
N GLY A 144 -4.56 16.18 -2.08
CA GLY A 144 -4.67 15.73 -3.46
C GLY A 144 -3.33 15.42 -4.12
N ARG A 145 -2.26 15.25 -3.35
CA ARG A 145 -0.97 14.78 -3.87
C ARG A 145 -1.10 13.32 -4.31
N VAL A 146 -0.39 12.95 -5.38
CA VAL A 146 -0.29 11.53 -5.74
C VAL A 146 0.70 10.84 -4.81
N THR A 147 0.18 10.28 -3.72
CA THR A 147 0.96 9.67 -2.64
C THR A 147 0.60 8.21 -2.44
N ALA A 148 1.55 7.43 -1.93
CA ALA A 148 1.32 6.07 -1.45
C ALA A 148 1.80 5.94 0.00
N GLY A 149 1.06 5.23 0.83
CA GLY A 149 1.46 4.80 2.17
C GLY A 149 1.79 3.32 2.15
N ALA A 150 3.03 2.94 2.44
CA ALA A 150 3.47 1.56 2.61
C ALA A 150 3.72 1.31 4.10
N LEU A 151 2.76 0.67 4.77
CA LEU A 151 2.69 0.67 6.22
C LEU A 151 2.82 -0.72 6.80
N LEU A 152 3.81 -0.91 7.68
CA LEU A 152 3.95 -2.10 8.50
C LEU A 152 3.17 -1.92 9.82
N PRO A 153 2.49 -2.97 10.30
CA PRO A 153 1.88 -2.95 11.64
C PRO A 153 2.97 -2.81 12.72
N LEU A 154 2.57 -2.41 13.92
CA LEU A 154 3.55 -2.17 15.01
C LEU A 154 4.28 -3.45 15.43
N ARG A 155 3.58 -4.59 15.40
CA ARG A 155 4.15 -5.90 15.71
C ARG A 155 4.59 -6.58 14.43
N SER A 156 5.90 -6.78 14.28
CA SER A 156 6.45 -7.64 13.23
C SER A 156 5.99 -9.08 13.45
N GLN A 157 5.40 -9.70 12.44
CA GLN A 157 5.01 -11.11 12.53
C GLN A 157 6.22 -12.01 12.27
N HIS A 158 6.92 -12.40 13.35
CA HIS A 158 7.85 -13.52 13.32
C HIS A 158 7.07 -14.82 13.51
N THR A 159 6.69 -15.48 12.43
CA THR A 159 6.26 -16.88 12.53
C THR A 159 7.48 -17.71 12.92
N SER A 160 7.48 -18.23 14.15
CA SER A 160 8.43 -19.26 14.62
C SER A 160 8.17 -20.59 13.92
#